data_AF-A0A4Q6BY92-F1
#
_entry.id   AF-A0A4Q6BY92-F1
#
_cell.length_a   1.000
_cell.length_b   1.000
_cell.length_c   1.000
_cell.angle_alpha   90.00
_cell.angle_beta   90.00
_cell.angle_gamma   90.00
#
_symmetry.space_group_name_H-M   'P 1'
#
loop_
_entity.id
_entity.type
_entity.pdbx_description
1 polymer ?
#
loop_
_entity_poly.entity_id
_entity_poly.type
_entity_poly.pdbx_seq_one_letter_code
_entity_poly.pdbx_strand_id
1 'polypeptide(L)' 'TSFRLWVEYLPSFNTPEDYRINFEPSFVSQLSGFLSLKIGYLVKYHNVVVAPATTTSDRLFTTSLVAKF' A
#
# COMPACT_ATOMS: atom_id res chain seq x y z
N THR A 1 -8.10 16.03 9.74
CA THR A 1 -8.11 15.15 8.55
C THR A 1 -6.78 15.27 7.83
N SER A 2 -6.23 14.17 7.30
CA SER A 2 -4.92 14.11 6.65
C SER A 2 -4.96 13.15 5.47
N PHE A 3 -4.31 13.54 4.37
CA PHE A 3 -4.04 12.69 3.22
C PHE A 3 -2.54 12.43 3.12
N ARG A 4 -2.16 11.20 2.75
CA ARG A 4 -0.78 10.79 2.55
C ARG A 4 -0.68 9.97 1.28
N LEU A 5 0.39 10.20 0.53
CA LEU A 5 0.73 9.43 -0.65
C LEU A 5 2.13 8.88 -0.48
N TRP A 6 2.28 7.57 -0.66
CA TRP A 6 3.55 6.88 -0.59
C TRP A 6 3.82 6.17 -1.91
N VAL A 7 5.05 6.33 -2.42
CA VAL A 7 5.54 5.62 -3.59
C VAL A 7 6.92 5.10 -3.26
N GLU A 8 7.13 3.81 -3.47
CA GLU A 8 8.38 3.14 -3.14
C GLU A 8 8.83 2.31 -4.33
N TYR A 9 10.11 2.44 -4.68
CA TYR A 9 10.78 1.62 -5.68
C TYR A 9 11.79 0.72 -4.96
N LEU A 10 11.64 -0.59 -5.11
CA LEU A 10 12.47 -1.61 -4.48
C LEU A 10 13.17 -2.43 -5.58
N PRO A 11 14.43 -2.12 -5.90
CA PRO A 11 15.22 -2.95 -6.81
C PRO A 11 15.65 -4.25 -6.11
N SER A 12 15.78 -5.33 -6.87
CA SER A 12 16.36 -6.57 -6.37
C SER A 12 17.89 -6.52 -6.43
N PHE A 13 18.53 -6.89 -5.33
CA PHE A 13 20.01 -6.96 -5.24
C PHE A 13 20.59 -8.23 -5.87
N ASN A 14 19.75 -9.24 -6.09
CA ASN A 14 20.18 -10.54 -6.60
C ASN A 14 19.88 -10.69 -8.10
N THR A 15 18.78 -10.07 -8.57
CA THR A 15 18.31 -10.18 -9.95
C THR A 15 18.13 -8.78 -10.54
N PRO A 16 19.04 -8.29 -11.40
CA PRO A 16 19.03 -6.91 -11.88
C PRO A 16 17.75 -6.50 -12.63
N GLU A 17 17.06 -7.48 -13.19
CA GLU A 17 15.84 -7.33 -13.99
C GLU A 17 14.57 -7.25 -13.13
N ASP A 18 14.66 -7.66 -11.85
CA ASP A 18 13.55 -7.69 -10.91
C ASP A 18 13.50 -6.38 -10.12
N TYR A 19 12.36 -5.70 -10.23
CA TYR A 19 12.05 -4.53 -9.43
C TYR A 19 10.59 -4.55 -9.02
N ARG A 20 10.34 -3.92 -7.87
CA ARG A 20 9.01 -3.78 -7.29
C ARG A 20 8.67 -2.33 -7.09
N ILE A 21 7.42 -1.98 -7.35
CA ILE A 21 6.88 -0.65 -7.09
C ILE A 21 5.71 -0.81 -6.13
N ASN A 22 5.78 -0.16 -4.98
CA ASN A 22 4.65 -0.04 -4.06
C ASN A 22 4.08 1.37 -4.15
N PHE A 23 2.76 1.46 -4.30
CA PHE A 23 2.02 2.71 -4.35
C PHE A 23 0.91 2.66 -3.30
N GLU A 24 0.92 3.59 -2.36
CA GLU A 24 -0.06 3.63 -1.26
C GLU A 24 -0.57 5.05 -1.00
N PRO A 25 -1.71 5.42 -1.60
CA PRO A 25 -2.55 6.50 -1.09
C PRO A 25 -3.25 6.05 0.20
N SER A 26 -3.23 6.93 1.20
CA SER A 26 -3.97 6.75 2.43
C SER A 26 -4.62 8.05 2.90
N PHE A 27 -5.75 7.90 3.56
CA PHE A 27 -6.58 8.98 4.05
C PHE A 27 -6.95 8.69 5.50
N VAL A 28 -6.86 9.72 6.34
CA VAL A 28 -7.23 9.64 7.76
C VAL A 28 -8.16 10.80 8.09
N SER A 29 -9.34 10.50 8.61
CA SER A 29 -10.28 11.48 9.13
C SER A 29 -10.52 11.27 10.62
N GLN A 30 -10.52 12.35 11.40
CA GLN A 30 -10.99 12.30 12.78
C GLN A 30 -12.51 12.47 12.74
N LEU A 31 -13.23 11.48 13.26
CA LEU A 31 -14.69 11.52 13.38
C LEU A 31 -15.12 12.20 14.68
N SER A 32 -14.36 11.98 15.75
CA SER A 32 -14.53 12.62 17.06
C SER A 32 -13.18 12.73 17.78
N GLY A 33 -13.15 13.37 18.96
CA GLY A 33 -11.91 13.51 19.75
C GLY A 33 -11.25 12.18 20.15
N PHE A 34 -11.99 11.08 20.12
CA PHE A 34 -11.52 9.74 20.47
C PHE A 34 -11.62 8.74 19.31
N LEU A 35 -12.19 9.10 18.16
CA LEU A 35 -12.47 8.17 17.06
C LEU A 35 -11.91 8.70 15.73
N SER A 36 -11.17 7.85 15.02
CA SER A 36 -10.59 8.17 13.70
C SER A 36 -10.84 7.05 12.70
N LEU A 37 -11.17 7.41 11.46
CA LEU A 37 -11.28 6.51 10.32
C LEU A 37 -10.03 6.62 9.46
N LYS A 38 -9.39 5.49 9.16
CA LYS A 38 -8.27 5.38 8.22
C LYS A 38 -8.64 4.49 7.06
N ILE A 39 -8.34 4.95 5.85
CA ILE A 39 -8.52 4.22 4.60
C ILE A 39 -7.17 4.20 3.89
N GLY A 40 -6.77 3.05 3.36
CA GLY A 40 -5.54 2.88 2.59
C GLY A 40 -5.77 1.96 1.40
N TYR A 41 -5.14 2.29 0.28
CA TYR A 41 -5.13 1.43 -0.90
C TYR A 41 -3.70 1.19 -1.33
N LEU A 42 -3.22 -0.03 -1.14
CA LEU A 42 -1.85 -0.43 -1.44
C LEU A 42 -1.85 -1.24 -2.74
N VAL A 43 -1.11 -0.76 -3.73
CA VAL A 43 -0.83 -1.45 -4.97
C VAL A 43 0.63 -1.86 -4.95
N LYS A 44 0.90 -3.16 -5.05
CA LYS A 44 2.24 -3.70 -5.23
C LYS A 44 2.34 -4.20 -6.65
N TYR A 45 3.33 -3.73 -7.38
CA TYR A 45 3.63 -4.15 -8.73
C TYR A 45 4.99 -4.83 -8.75
N HIS A 46 5.09 -5.95 -9.47
CA HIS A 46 6.31 -6.73 -9.65
C HIS A 46 6.58 -6.84 -11.14
N ASN A 47 7.76 -6.42 -11.59
CA ASN A 47 8.12 -6.52 -13.00
C ASN A 47 8.28 -7.98 -13.46
N VAL A 48 8.84 -8.82 -12.59
CA VAL A 48 9.12 -10.22 -12.87
C VAL A 48 8.11 -11.08 -12.13
N VAL A 49 7.38 -11.93 -12.86
CA VAL A 49 6.47 -12.92 -12.29
C VAL A 49 7.26 -14.17 -11.88
N VAL A 50 7.10 -14.58 -10.63
CA VAL A 50 7.83 -15.72 -10.04
C VAL A 50 7.37 -17.06 -10.64
N ALA A 51 6.17 -17.13 -11.23
CA ALA A 51 5.63 -18.30 -11.91
C ALA A 51 4.64 -17.95 -13.04
N PRO A 52 4.38 -18.85 -14.02
CA PRO A 52 3.53 -18.61 -15.20
C PRO A 52 2.06 -18.24 -14.91
N ALA A 53 1.60 -18.41 -13.67
CA ALA A 53 0.22 -18.18 -13.24
C ALA A 53 0.10 -17.10 -12.14
N THR A 54 1.14 -16.26 -11.96
CA THR A 54 1.14 -15.23 -10.90
C THR A 54 0.78 -13.87 -11.47
N THR A 55 -0.05 -13.12 -10.75
CA THR A 55 -0.45 -11.77 -11.14
C THR A 55 0.72 -10.81 -10.94
N THR A 56 0.99 -9.96 -11.93
CA THR A 56 2.04 -8.92 -11.91
C THR A 56 1.78 -7.82 -10.87
N SER A 57 0.59 -7.81 -10.25
CA SER A 57 0.21 -6.81 -9.27
C SER A 57 -0.74 -7.36 -8.20
N ASP A 58 -0.38 -7.10 -6.94
CA ASP A 58 -1.23 -7.31 -5.77
C ASP A 58 -1.88 -6.00 -5.35
N ARG A 59 -3.14 -6.06 -4.91
CA ARG A 59 -3.91 -4.89 -4.47
C ARG A 59 -4.52 -5.18 -3.12
N LEU A 60 -4.33 -4.28 -2.16
CA LEU A 60 -4.88 -4.38 -0.81
C LEU A 60 -5.65 -3.10 -0.49
N PHE A 61 -6.94 -3.24 -0.25
CA PHE A 61 -7.77 -2.16 0.30
C PHE A 61 -7.93 -2.38 1.80
N THR A 62 -7.60 -1.38 2.60
CA THR A 62 -7.65 -1.42 4.06
C THR A 62 -8.53 -0.30 4.58
N THR A 63 -9.50 -0.67 5.40
CA THR A 63 -10.33 0.26 6.17
C THR A 63 -10.14 -0.05 7.65
N SER A 64 -9.81 0.95 8.44
CA SER A 64 -9.58 0.80 9.88
C SER A 64 -10.29 1.89 10.65
N LEU A 65 -10.99 1.50 11.72
CA LEU A 65 -11.58 2.40 12.67
C LEU A 65 -10.74 2.35 13.96
N VAL A 66 -10.16 3.47 14.33
CA VAL A 66 -9.22 3.60 15.46
C VAL A 66 -9.89 4.40 16.56
N ALA A 67 -10.06 3.79 17.73
CA ALA A 67 -10.51 4.47 18.93
C ALA A 67 -9.32 4.71 19.88
N LYS A 68 -9.24 5.91 20.45
CA LYS A 68 -8.18 6.33 21.37
C LYS A 68 -8.83 6.75 22.68
N PHE A 69 -8.56 5.98 23.74
CA PHE A 69 -9.10 6.16 25.08
C PHE A 69 -7.99 6.64 26.02
#